data_AF-A0A1G8G1N2-F1
#
_entry.id   AF-A0A1G8G1N2-F1
#
_cell.length_a   1.000
_cell.length_b   1.000
_cell.length_c   1.000
_cell.angle_alpha   90.00
_cell.angle_beta   90.00
_cell.angle_gamma   90.00
#
_symmetry.space_group_name_H-M   'P 1'
#
loop_
_entity.id
_entity.type
_entity.pdbx_description
1 polymer ?
#
loop_
_entity_poly.entity_id
_entity_poly.type
_entity_poly.pdbx_seq_one_letter_code
_entity_poly.pdbx_strand_id
1 'polypeptide(L)' 'MPFDRPTLPELVTTTEADLTSRLGTTAARLRVGVVDVLARVWAGGVHGLYGYLAWIARQVP' A
#
# COMPACT_ATOMS: atom_id res chain seq x y z
N MET A 1 0.63 21.06 -9.35
CA MET A 1 0.67 19.75 -10.02
C MET A 1 -0.56 18.96 -9.60
N PRO A 2 -1.20 18.20 -10.50
CA PRO A 2 -2.31 17.32 -10.11
C PRO A 2 -1.81 16.31 -9.05
N PHE A 3 -2.65 16.01 -8.07
CA PHE A 3 -2.37 15.02 -7.03
C PHE A 3 -2.36 13.63 -7.66
N ASP A 4 -1.17 13.07 -7.87
CA ASP A 4 -1.03 11.73 -8.45
C ASP A 4 -1.29 10.67 -7.37
N ARG A 5 -2.41 9.96 -7.52
CA ARG A 5 -2.90 8.99 -6.54
C ARG A 5 -2.62 7.57 -7.05
N PRO A 6 -1.78 6.80 -6.34
CA PRO A 6 -1.58 5.40 -6.65
C PRO A 6 -2.89 4.61 -6.55
N THR A 7 -3.10 3.71 -7.51
CA THR A 7 -4.19 2.74 -7.47
C THR A 7 -3.96 1.72 -6.36
N LEU A 8 -5.04 1.08 -5.89
CA LEU A 8 -4.92 0.05 -4.86
C LEU A 8 -4.02 -1.14 -5.30
N PRO A 9 -4.11 -1.67 -6.53
CA PRO A 9 -3.21 -2.74 -6.98
C PRO A 9 -1.73 -2.34 -7.00
N GLU A 10 -1.41 -1.09 -7.35
CA GLU A 10 -0.03 -0.58 -7.32
C GLU A 10 0.51 -0.53 -5.89
N LEU A 11 -0.33 -0.08 -4.93
CA LEU A 11 0.05 -0.06 -3.51
C LEU A 11 0.24 -1.47 -2.94
N VAL A 12 -0.63 -2.42 -3.31
CA VAL A 12 -0.47 -3.83 -2.90
C VAL A 12 0.85 -4.38 -3.41
N THR A 13 1.11 -4.26 -4.70
CA THR A 13 2.34 -4.76 -5.34
C THR A 13 3.60 -4.15 -4.70
N THR A 14 3.58 -2.83 -4.46
CA THR A 14 4.69 -2.11 -3.83
C THR A 14 4.91 -2.60 -2.39
N THR A 15 3.83 -2.79 -1.63
CA THR A 15 3.92 -3.22 -0.22
C THR A 15 4.37 -4.67 -0.11
N GLU A 16 3.92 -5.57 -0.99
CA GLU A 16 4.39 -6.96 -1.05
C GLU A 16 5.89 -7.04 -1.34
N ALA A 17 6.38 -6.24 -2.30
CA ALA A 17 7.80 -6.16 -2.63
C ALA A 17 8.63 -5.65 -1.44
N ASP A 18 8.15 -4.61 -0.75
CA ASP A 18 8.84 -4.01 0.39
C ASP A 18 8.86 -4.96 1.60
N LEU A 19 7.74 -5.63 1.92
CA LEU A 19 7.67 -6.63 2.98
C LEU A 19 8.58 -7.83 2.68
N THR A 20 8.59 -8.32 1.44
CA THR A 20 9.44 -9.44 1.02
C THR A 20 10.92 -9.09 1.14
N SER A 21 11.29 -7.87 0.72
CA SER A 21 12.65 -7.34 0.84
C SER A 21 13.11 -7.29 2.31
N ARG A 22 12.25 -6.81 3.22
CA ARG A 22 12.58 -6.60 4.64
C ARG A 22 12.61 -7.89 5.46
N LEU A 23 11.80 -8.89 5.11
CA LEU A 23 11.70 -10.16 5.85
C LEU A 23 12.77 -11.18 5.43
N GLY A 24 13.43 -10.98 4.28
CA GLY A 24 14.38 -11.93 3.74
C GLY A 24 13.72 -13.20 3.17
N THR A 25 14.43 -13.89 2.28
CA THR A 25 13.91 -14.97 1.43
C THR A 25 13.37 -16.19 2.19
N THR A 26 13.91 -16.50 3.37
CA THR A 26 13.50 -17.67 4.16
C THR A 26 12.22 -17.42 4.97
N ALA A 27 12.06 -16.22 5.55
CA ALA A 27 10.84 -15.88 6.29
C ALA A 27 9.68 -15.52 5.34
N ALA A 28 9.97 -14.93 4.18
CA ALA A 28 8.98 -14.64 3.14
C ALA A 28 8.31 -15.93 2.61
N ARG A 29 9.07 -17.01 2.37
CA ARG A 29 8.51 -18.28 1.85
C ARG A 29 7.65 -19.04 2.86
N LEU A 30 7.98 -19.02 4.15
CA LEU A 30 7.15 -19.67 5.17
C LEU A 30 5.89 -18.87 5.55
N ARG A 31 5.78 -17.61 5.12
CA ARG A 31 4.71 -16.68 5.55
C ARG A 31 4.03 -15.95 4.40
N VAL A 32 4.13 -16.44 3.16
CA VAL A 32 3.54 -15.79 1.97
C VAL A 32 2.10 -15.34 2.25
N GLY A 33 1.25 -16.22 2.79
CA GLY A 33 -0.14 -15.85 3.11
C GLY A 33 -0.30 -14.72 4.15
N VAL A 34 0.57 -14.64 5.16
CA VAL A 34 0.53 -13.54 6.14
C VAL A 34 1.07 -12.25 5.54
N VAL A 35 2.11 -12.33 4.71
CA VAL A 35 2.68 -11.17 4.00
C VAL A 35 1.64 -10.59 3.04
N ASP A 36 0.94 -11.42 2.27
CA ASP A 36 -0.11 -10.97 1.35
C ASP A 36 -1.28 -10.29 2.09
N VAL A 37 -1.71 -10.87 3.22
CA VAL A 37 -2.76 -10.27 4.05
C VAL A 37 -2.31 -8.92 4.60
N LEU A 38 -1.10 -8.84 5.16
CA LEU A 38 -0.55 -7.58 5.67
C LEU A 38 -0.40 -6.54 4.56
N ALA A 39 0.06 -6.93 3.38
CA ALA A 39 0.22 -6.03 2.25
C ALA A 39 -1.13 -5.43 1.82
N ARG A 40 -2.19 -6.24 1.74
CA ARG A 40 -3.54 -5.77 1.39
C ARG A 40 -4.13 -4.85 2.46
N VAL A 41 -3.96 -5.18 3.74
CA VAL A 41 -4.45 -4.33 4.85
C VAL A 41 -3.75 -2.97 4.83
N TRP A 42 -2.42 -2.97 4.71
CA TRP A 42 -1.63 -1.74 4.62
C TRP A 42 -1.97 -0.91 3.38
N ALA A 43 -2.00 -1.53 2.21
CA ALA A 43 -2.36 -0.85 0.97
C ALA A 43 -3.77 -0.26 1.02
N GLY A 44 -4.73 -0.97 1.61
CA GLY A 44 -6.09 -0.47 1.82
C GLY A 44 -6.15 0.77 2.70
N GLY A 45 -5.44 0.75 3.85
CA GLY A 45 -5.35 1.90 4.75
C GLY A 45 -4.72 3.12 4.09
N VAL A 46 -3.60 2.93 3.40
CA VAL A 46 -2.90 4.00 2.66
C VAL A 46 -3.75 4.53 1.51
N HIS A 47 -4.43 3.67 0.77
CA HIS A 47 -5.33 4.07 -0.31
C HIS A 47 -6.50 4.92 0.22
N GLY A 48 -7.02 4.61 1.41
CA GLY A 48 -8.00 5.42 2.12
C GLY A 48 -7.46 6.81 2.49
N LEU A 49 -6.24 6.88 3.02
CA LEU A 49 -5.57 8.14 3.34
C LEU A 49 -5.36 9.02 2.10
N TYR A 50 -4.92 8.44 0.98
CA TYR A 50 -4.86 9.15 -0.30
C TYR A 50 -6.24 9.68 -0.74
N GLY A 51 -7.31 8.92 -0.51
CA GLY A 51 -8.68 9.36 -0.78
C GLY A 51 -9.09 10.56 0.08
N TYR A 52 -8.73 10.53 1.37
CA TYR A 52 -8.96 11.64 2.30
C TYR A 52 -8.18 12.90 1.91
N LEU A 53 -6.89 12.76 1.57
CA LEU A 53 -6.06 13.87 1.08
C LEU A 53 -6.62 14.47 -0.22
N ALA A 54 -7.06 13.63 -1.16
CA ALA A 54 -7.69 14.08 -2.39
C ALA A 54 -9.01 14.82 -2.12
N TRP A 55 -9.75 14.44 -1.08
CA TRP A 55 -10.94 15.16 -0.65
C TRP A 55 -10.58 16.53 -0.06
N ILE A 56 -9.59 16.62 0.84
CA ILE A 56 -9.10 17.89 1.41
C ILE A 56 -8.61 18.83 0.31
N ALA A 57 -7.84 18.32 -0.66
CA ALA A 57 -7.29 19.12 -1.75
C ALA A 57 -8.37 19.81 -2.60
N ARG A 58 -9.61 19.31 -2.60
CA ARG A 58 -10.76 19.97 -3.26
C ARG A 58 -11.44 21.05 -2.39
N GLN A 59 -11.14 21.10 -1.09
CA GLN A 59 -11.72 22.07 -0.16
C GLN A 59 -10.85 23.31 0.03
N VAL A 60 -9.56 23.21 -0.25
CA VAL A 60 -8.62 24.33 -0.11
C VAL A 60 -8.74 25.23 -1.36
N PRO A 61 -9.03 26.54 -1.19
CA PRO A 61 -9.20 27.49 -2.30
C PRO A 61 -7.90 27.84 -3.01
#